data_AF-A0A948PVY0-F1
#
_entry.id   AF-A0A948PVY0-F1
#
_cell.length_a   1.000
_cell.length_b   1.000
_cell.length_c   1.000
_cell.angle_alpha   90.00
_cell.angle_beta   90.00
_cell.angle_gamma   90.00
#
_symmetry.space_group_name_H-M   'P 1'
#
loop_
_entity.id
_entity.type
_entity.pdbx_description
1 polymer ?
#
loop_
_entity_poly.entity_id
_entity_poly.type
_entity_poly.pdbx_seq_one_letter_code
_entity_poly.pdbx_strand_id
1 'polypeptide(L)' 'MQKVDYPVLAGPEGYLPPSAASMGVVLPDKGEALVEGKIVTEEEAMEVIADKLLSAKNPTFFPGPLILWAWNE' A
#
# COMPACT_ATOMS: atom_id res chain seq x y z
N MET A 1 -13.01 -2.80 -15.25
CA MET A 1 -12.34 -3.50 -14.13
C MET A 1 -13.21 -3.39 -12.91
N GLN A 2 -13.48 -4.50 -12.22
CA GLN A 2 -14.29 -4.51 -10.99
C GLN A 2 -13.48 -3.78 -9.91
N LYS A 3 -14.03 -2.70 -9.34
CA LYS A 3 -13.40 -1.96 -8.24
C LYS A 3 -13.31 -2.90 -7.03
N VAL A 4 -12.10 -3.31 -6.68
CA VAL A 4 -11.83 -4.06 -5.45
C VAL A 4 -11.82 -3.06 -4.30
N ASP A 5 -12.74 -3.19 -3.36
CA ASP A 5 -12.87 -2.31 -2.18
C ASP A 5 -12.52 -3.12 -0.92
N TYR A 6 -11.33 -3.73 -0.91
CA TYR A 6 -10.79 -4.41 0.27
C TYR A 6 -9.86 -3.44 1.02
N PRO A 7 -10.25 -2.92 2.20
CA PRO A 7 -9.41 -2.03 2.97
C PRO A 7 -8.27 -2.82 3.62
N VAL A 8 -7.03 -2.48 3.27
CA VAL A 8 -5.83 -3.05 3.93
C VAL A 8 -5.54 -2.20 5.17
N LEU A 9 -5.92 -2.70 6.34
CA LEU A 9 -5.72 -2.00 7.60
C LEU A 9 -4.31 -2.22 8.18
N ALA A 10 -3.88 -1.30 9.04
CA ALA A 10 -2.68 -1.49 9.85
C ALA A 10 -2.89 -2.65 10.86
N GLY A 11 -1.88 -3.51 11.01
CA GLY A 11 -2.02 -4.73 11.83
C GLY A 11 -2.26 -4.49 13.33
N PRO A 12 -2.71 -5.52 14.09
CA PRO A 12 -2.93 -6.91 13.69
C PRO A 12 -4.43 -7.22 13.57
N GLU A 13 -4.99 -7.15 12.36
CA GLU A 13 -6.32 -7.68 12.09
C GLU A 13 -6.28 -9.21 12.11
N GLY A 14 -6.64 -9.80 13.25
CA GLY A 14 -6.72 -11.25 13.40
C GLY A 14 -5.35 -11.93 13.35
N TYR A 15 -5.26 -13.11 13.96
CA TYR A 15 -4.02 -13.88 13.99
C TYR A 15 -3.52 -14.23 12.56
N LEU A 16 -4.44 -14.28 11.58
CA LEU A 16 -4.24 -14.67 10.18
C LEU A 16 -5.30 -14.03 9.24
N PRO A 17 -5.20 -12.74 8.89
CA PRO A 17 -6.10 -12.16 7.89
C PRO A 17 -5.82 -12.76 6.49
N PRO A 18 -6.81 -12.77 5.57
CA PRO A 18 -6.56 -13.14 4.19
C PRO A 18 -5.53 -12.18 3.58
N SER A 19 -4.68 -12.69 2.68
CA SER A 19 -3.69 -11.85 2.02
C SER A 19 -4.39 -10.82 1.12
N ALA A 20 -3.86 -9.60 1.05
CA ALA A 20 -4.41 -8.55 0.19
C ALA A 20 -4.54 -9.01 -1.28
N ALA A 21 -3.57 -9.79 -1.77
CA ALA A 21 -3.61 -10.40 -3.09
C ALA A 21 -4.79 -11.37 -3.28
N SER A 22 -5.10 -12.21 -2.27
CA SER A 22 -6.28 -13.09 -2.32
C SER A 22 -7.61 -12.34 -2.34
N MET A 23 -7.60 -11.10 -1.87
CA MET A 23 -8.76 -10.20 -1.88
C MET A 23 -8.85 -9.37 -3.17
N GLY A 24 -7.96 -9.61 -4.14
CA GLY A 24 -7.97 -8.93 -5.45
C GLY A 24 -7.16 -7.63 -5.49
N VAL A 25 -6.38 -7.30 -4.46
CA VAL A 25 -5.45 -6.17 -4.50
C VAL A 25 -4.29 -6.52 -5.44
N VAL A 26 -4.06 -5.64 -6.42
CA VAL A 26 -2.99 -5.78 -7.42
C VAL A 26 -2.00 -4.63 -7.31
N LEU A 27 -0.85 -4.77 -7.98
CA LEU A 27 0.14 -3.70 -8.04
C LEU A 27 -0.36 -2.56 -8.94
N PRO A 28 -0.04 -1.30 -8.61
CA PRO A 28 -0.39 -0.14 -9.44
C PRO A 28 0.44 -0.12 -10.72
N ASP A 29 -0.10 0.52 -11.76
CA ASP A 29 0.66 0.81 -12.98
C ASP A 29 1.58 2.03 -12.79
N LYS A 30 2.42 2.32 -13.79
CA LYS A 30 3.28 3.51 -13.76
C LYS A 30 2.43 4.79 -13.73
N GLY A 31 2.72 5.70 -12.80
CA GLY A 31 1.93 6.92 -12.58
C GLY A 31 0.78 6.75 -11.59
N GLU A 32 0.60 5.53 -11.08
CA GLU A 32 -0.36 5.21 -10.02
C GLU A 32 0.39 4.77 -8.74
N ALA A 33 -0.34 4.80 -7.64
CA ALA A 33 0.12 4.34 -6.35
C ALA A 33 -0.96 3.49 -5.66
N LEU A 34 -0.55 2.69 -4.68
CA LEU A 34 -1.45 1.86 -3.90
C LEU A 34 -1.58 2.42 -2.48
N VAL A 35 -2.80 2.82 -2.11
CA VAL A 35 -3.15 3.32 -0.78
C VAL A 35 -4.19 2.38 -0.18
N GLU A 36 -3.80 1.63 0.85
CA GLU A 36 -4.71 0.77 1.64
C GLU A 36 -5.58 -0.18 0.80
N GLY A 37 -5.04 -0.71 -0.30
CA GLY A 37 -5.75 -1.60 -1.23
C GLY A 37 -6.42 -0.91 -2.42
N LYS A 38 -6.35 0.42 -2.50
CA LYS A 38 -6.92 1.22 -3.59
C LYS A 38 -5.82 1.78 -4.49
N ILE A 39 -6.00 1.62 -5.80
CA ILE A 39 -5.18 2.28 -6.80
C ILE A 39 -5.64 3.73 -6.90
N VAL A 40 -4.69 4.64 -6.74
CA VAL A 40 -4.88 6.10 -6.79
C VAL A 40 -3.80 6.73 -7.66
N THR A 41 -3.92 8.02 -7.97
CA THR A 41 -2.85 8.74 -8.67
C THR A 41 -1.64 8.96 -7.74
N GLU A 42 -0.46 9.18 -8.31
CA GLU A 42 0.72 9.58 -7.51
C GLU A 42 0.47 10.86 -6.70
N GLU A 43 -0.24 11.84 -7.26
CA GLU A 43 -0.57 13.10 -6.58
C GLU A 43 -1.45 12.86 -5.35
N GLU A 44 -2.53 12.09 -5.49
CA GLU A 44 -3.42 11.72 -4.38
C GLU A 44 -2.66 10.93 -3.31
N ALA A 45 -1.80 10.00 -3.71
CA ALA A 45 -0.97 9.27 -2.77
C ALA A 45 -0.01 10.19 -1.99
N MET A 46 0.56 11.21 -2.63
CA MET A 46 1.43 12.15 -1.93
C MET A 46 0.70 12.98 -0.87
N GLU A 47 -0.53 13.40 -1.14
CA GLU A 47 -1.38 14.07 -0.15
C GLU A 47 -1.68 13.16 1.05
N VAL A 48 -2.05 11.90 0.79
CA VAL A 48 -2.32 10.92 1.84
C VAL A 48 -1.07 10.62 2.68
N ILE A 49 0.10 10.51 2.04
CA ILE A 49 1.37 10.32 2.74
C ILE A 49 1.65 11.50 3.66
N ALA A 50 1.49 12.73 3.16
CA ALA A 50 1.72 13.94 3.95
C ALA A 50 0.81 14.01 5.18
N ASP A 51 -0.49 13.77 4.99
CA ASP A 51 -1.47 13.75 6.09
C ASP A 51 -1.12 12.69 7.15
N LYS A 52 -0.80 11.47 6.73
CA LYS A 52 -0.42 10.38 7.65
C LYS A 52 0.85 10.67 8.43
N LEU A 53 1.86 11.25 7.78
CA LEU A 53 3.11 11.60 8.43
C LEU A 53 2.95 12.74 9.44
N LEU A 54 2.18 13.77 9.08
CA LEU A 54 1.92 14.92 9.96
C LEU A 54 1.03 14.55 11.15
N SER A 55 0.07 13.64 10.94
CA SER A 55 -0.88 13.20 11.96
C SER A 55 -0.33 12.11 12.88
N ALA A 56 0.76 11.43 12.49
CA ALA A 56 1.35 10.37 13.30
C ALA A 56 2.09 10.93 14.52
N LYS A 57 1.80 10.38 15.71
CA LYS A 57 2.56 10.66 16.94
C LYS A 57 4.04 10.30 16.79
N ASN A 58 4.34 9.25 16.03
CA ASN A 58 5.69 8.83 15.70
C ASN A 58 5.72 8.36 14.24
N PRO A 59 5.97 9.27 13.28
CA PRO A 59 5.94 8.93 11.85
C PRO A 59 7.02 7.88 11.56
N THR A 60 6.59 6.73 11.06
CA THR A 60 7.48 5.62 10.69
C THR A 60 7.38 5.40 9.20
N PHE A 61 8.49 5.55 8.50
CA PHE A 61 8.60 5.18 7.10
C PHE A 61 9.28 3.81 7.03
N PHE A 62 8.52 2.80 6.62
CA PHE A 62 9.10 1.51 6.27
C PHE A 62 9.18 1.47 4.75
N PRO A 63 10.35 1.75 4.14
CA PRO A 63 10.52 1.43 2.74
C PRO A 63 10.27 -0.08 2.66
N GLY A 64 9.30 -0.50 1.84
CA GLY A 64 8.95 -1.91 1.66
C GLY A 64 10.21 -2.73 1.40
N PRO A 65 10.17 -4.07 1.54
CA PRO A 65 11.37 -4.89 1.37
C PRO A 65 12.08 -4.47 0.08
N LEU A 66 13.23 -3.83 0.24
CA LEU A 66 14.09 -3.50 -0.89
C LEU A 66 14.32 -4.85 -1.54
N ILE A 67 13.83 -5.07 -2.76
CA ILE A 67 14.08 -6.32 -3.47
C ILE A 67 15.59 -6.37 -3.68
N LEU A 68 16.30 -6.98 -2.72
CA LEU A 68 17.75 -7.25 -2.79
C LEU A 68 18.06 -8.36 -3.79
N TRP A 69 17.03 -8.90 -4.46
CA TRP A 69 17.13 -9.81 -5.59
C TRP A 69 16.84 -9.07 -6.89
N ALA A 70 17.63 -8.03 -7.17
CA ALA A 70 17.86 -7.62 -8.55
C ALA A 70 18.73 -8.71 -9.22
N TRP A 71 18.12 -9.83 -9.61
CA TRP A 71 18.74 -10.74 -10.55
C TRP A 71 18.66 -10.08 -11.93
N ASN A 72 19.71 -9.34 -12.28
CA ASN A 72 19.93 -8.95 -13.68
C ASN A 72 20.54 -10.15 -14.40
N GLU A 73 20.05 -10.45 -15.61
CA GLU A 73 20.71 -11.38 -16.54
C GLU A 73 22.12 -10.90 -16.92
#